data_AF-A0A532TGJ9-F1
#
_entry.id   AF-A0A532TGJ9-F1
#
_cell.length_a   1.000
_cell.length_b   1.000
_cell.length_c   1.000
_cell.angle_alpha   90.00
_cell.angle_beta   90.00
_cell.angle_gamma   90.00
#
_symmetry.space_group_name_H-M   'P 1'
#
loop_
_entity.id
_entity.type
_entity.pdbx_description
1 polymer ?
#
loop_
_entity_poly.entity_id
_entity_poly.type
_entity_poly.pdbx_seq_one_letter_code
_entity_poly.pdbx_strand_id
1 'polypeptide(L)'
;MVEFKINKYITLKLEWKKTNIYVNNRLFNQCKYILTRKKISDLEDLLEMESVDELSESSIDSFLENSWDDLRDFEPEFIDIPIETRFWVHCSNLQVWAENNYDTRLLHSNLSFPLLKRLAKAGDPTAKMVFKEEIAKRFASNYPSVINFLTEKGYDEYLSREEFFNSILSNNQADTMIELEKVVNMRYSLNDTVNKPLREDNGEEVYFAIDNRNVVELELYYNETHPEYLLDLIHNFNKLKVLYLYLSEYTEIFPKTSRKFNSLLELKVAIYGWTKIPDIFDKFPNLKTLEIHGEGIVNELNSITKLKQLETLKLIYVNIDKLPDSLGDLKSLKNLLISNTNIDTLPDSIGTLKNLSYLRLLRNPLKELPSSIKNLKNLKKIKLDKNLLENLRQEK
;
A
#
# COMPACT_ATOMS: atom_id res chain seq x y z
N MET A 1 44.24 -7.89 -27.35
CA MET A 1 42.95 -7.44 -26.76
C MET A 1 41.91 -7.62 -27.84
N VAL A 2 40.95 -8.52 -27.65
CA VAL A 2 39.89 -8.77 -28.64
C VAL A 2 38.70 -7.91 -28.25
N GLU A 3 38.17 -7.13 -29.18
CA GLU A 3 36.99 -6.29 -28.99
C GLU A 3 35.92 -6.70 -29.99
N PHE A 4 34.67 -6.80 -29.53
CA PHE A 4 33.52 -7.05 -30.36
C PHE A 4 32.41 -6.05 -30.04
N LYS A 5 31.98 -5.31 -31.06
CA LYS A 5 30.93 -4.30 -30.92
C LYS A 5 29.60 -4.92 -31.32
N ILE A 6 28.68 -5.03 -30.37
CA ILE A 6 27.34 -5.59 -30.59
C ILE A 6 26.46 -4.56 -31.27
N ASN A 7 26.41 -3.34 -30.73
CA ASN A 7 25.65 -2.24 -31.29
C ASN A 7 26.27 -0.90 -30.91
N LYS A 8 25.54 0.21 -31.08
CA LYS A 8 26.02 1.56 -30.72
C LYS A 8 26.41 1.69 -29.25
N TYR A 9 25.75 0.94 -28.36
CA TYR A 9 25.86 1.09 -26.91
C TYR A 9 26.67 -0.03 -26.25
N ILE A 10 26.60 -1.27 -26.75
CA ILE A 10 27.21 -2.46 -26.14
C ILE A 10 28.49 -2.86 -26.88
N THR A 11 29.55 -3.03 -26.13
CA THR A 11 30.83 -3.58 -26.59
C THR A 11 31.33 -4.64 -25.61
N LEU A 12 31.84 -5.77 -26.09
CA LEU A 12 32.53 -6.77 -25.28
C LEU A 12 34.03 -6.69 -25.54
N LYS A 13 34.85 -6.81 -24.48
CA LYS A 13 36.31 -6.85 -24.57
C LYS A 13 36.86 -8.04 -23.81
N LEU A 14 37.81 -8.74 -24.41
CA LEU A 14 38.61 -9.78 -23.75
C LEU A 14 39.84 -9.12 -23.13
N GLU A 15 39.80 -8.95 -21.80
CA GLU A 15 40.84 -8.29 -21.00
C GLU A 15 41.18 -9.18 -19.82
N TRP A 16 42.46 -9.39 -19.54
CA TRP A 16 42.90 -10.20 -18.39
C TRP A 16 42.27 -11.60 -18.32
N LYS A 17 42.10 -12.26 -19.49
CA LYS A 17 41.42 -13.57 -19.65
C LYS A 17 39.94 -13.58 -19.24
N LYS A 18 39.29 -12.42 -19.13
CA LYS A 18 37.87 -12.27 -18.81
C LYS A 18 37.13 -11.51 -19.90
N THR A 19 35.90 -11.92 -20.17
CA THR A 19 34.99 -11.21 -21.06
C THR A 19 34.28 -10.11 -20.28
N ASN A 20 34.59 -8.86 -20.61
CA ASN A 20 34.02 -7.68 -19.98
C ASN A 20 32.97 -7.04 -20.90
N ILE A 21 31.79 -6.73 -20.35
CA ILE A 21 30.74 -5.99 -21.06
C ILE A 21 30.91 -4.51 -20.76
N TYR A 22 30.83 -3.68 -21.79
CA TYR A 22 30.87 -2.23 -21.70
C TYR A 22 29.57 -1.65 -22.26
N VAL A 23 29.00 -0.69 -21.53
CA VAL A 23 27.87 0.11 -22.01
C VAL A 23 28.32 1.56 -22.13
N ASN A 24 28.27 2.10 -23.35
CA ASN A 24 28.74 3.44 -23.70
C ASN A 24 30.17 3.70 -23.18
N ASN A 25 31.08 2.78 -23.49
CA ASN A 25 32.49 2.76 -23.07
C ASN A 25 32.75 2.71 -21.55
N ARG A 26 31.73 2.45 -20.73
CA ARG A 26 31.89 2.24 -19.28
C ARG A 26 31.71 0.76 -18.95
N LEU A 27 32.63 0.21 -18.16
CA LEU A 27 32.57 -1.18 -17.71
C LEU A 27 31.24 -1.44 -16.97
N PHE A 28 30.58 -2.54 -17.33
CA PHE A 28 29.36 -3.05 -16.73
C PHE A 28 29.70 -4.32 -15.95
N ASN A 29 29.97 -4.16 -14.65
CA ASN A 29 30.64 -5.18 -13.83
C ASN A 29 29.65 -6.08 -13.05
N GLN A 30 28.89 -6.90 -13.77
CA GLN A 30 28.04 -7.97 -13.19
C GLN A 30 28.20 -9.35 -13.87
N CYS A 31 28.94 -9.48 -14.96
CA CYS A 31 29.25 -10.79 -15.55
C CYS A 31 30.36 -11.50 -14.76
N LYS A 32 30.04 -12.07 -13.59
CA LYS A 32 30.94 -13.05 -12.96
C LYS A 32 30.71 -14.49 -13.45
N TYR A 33 29.58 -14.82 -14.09
CA TYR A 33 29.31 -16.20 -14.51
C TYR A 33 28.59 -16.30 -15.86
N ILE A 34 28.86 -17.43 -16.52
CA ILE A 34 28.58 -17.79 -17.90
C ILE A 34 27.10 -17.64 -18.26
N LEU A 35 26.88 -17.00 -19.42
CA LEU A 35 25.62 -16.99 -20.16
C LEU A 35 25.19 -18.44 -20.51
N THR A 36 24.35 -18.99 -19.63
CA THR A 36 23.45 -20.16 -19.74
C THR A 36 24.01 -21.55 -20.09
N ARG A 37 23.77 -22.53 -19.19
CA ARG A 37 22.96 -23.75 -19.43
C ARG A 37 22.68 -24.48 -18.10
N LYS A 38 21.41 -24.51 -17.67
CA LYS A 38 20.86 -25.66 -16.90
C LYS A 38 20.81 -26.88 -17.85
N LYS A 39 20.97 -28.10 -17.35
CA LYS A 39 20.84 -29.31 -18.19
C LYS A 39 19.37 -29.53 -18.56
N ILE A 40 19.13 -30.17 -19.70
CA ILE A 40 17.79 -30.57 -20.15
C ILE A 40 17.16 -31.60 -19.19
N SER A 41 17.97 -32.35 -18.43
CA SER A 41 17.52 -33.25 -17.37
C SER A 41 16.97 -32.54 -16.13
N ASP A 42 17.27 -31.26 -15.95
CA ASP A 42 16.83 -30.47 -14.79
C ASP A 42 15.50 -29.76 -15.07
N LEU A 43 14.87 -30.03 -16.22
CA LEU A 43 13.59 -29.46 -16.65
C LEU A 43 12.37 -30.27 -16.19
N GLU A 44 12.55 -31.50 -15.71
CA GLU A 44 11.44 -32.32 -15.19
C GLU A 44 11.05 -31.93 -13.75
N ASP A 45 11.99 -31.38 -12.96
CA ASP A 45 11.72 -30.88 -11.60
C ASP A 45 11.27 -29.40 -11.56
N LEU A 46 11.22 -28.71 -12.71
CA LEU A 46 10.79 -27.30 -12.82
C LEU A 46 9.31 -27.13 -13.18
N LEU A 47 8.57 -28.24 -13.31
CA LEU A 47 7.12 -28.23 -13.57
C LEU A 47 6.27 -28.28 -12.29
N GLU A 48 6.88 -28.32 -11.10
CA GLU A 48 6.18 -28.29 -9.80
C GLU A 48 6.68 -27.18 -8.85
N MET A 49 7.00 -25.97 -9.35
CA MET A 49 7.44 -24.86 -8.50
C MET A 49 6.69 -23.55 -8.83
N GLU A 50 5.79 -23.13 -7.93
CA GLU A 50 4.81 -22.04 -8.12
C GLU A 50 5.36 -20.60 -8.03
N SER A 51 6.67 -20.37 -7.87
CA SER A 51 7.27 -19.03 -8.04
C SER A 51 8.79 -19.08 -8.08
N VAL A 52 9.40 -18.60 -9.16
CA VAL A 52 10.87 -18.49 -9.35
C VAL A 52 11.43 -17.17 -8.82
N ASP A 53 10.57 -16.22 -8.45
CA ASP A 53 10.99 -14.87 -8.06
C ASP A 53 11.45 -14.77 -6.59
N GLU A 54 11.01 -15.69 -5.72
CA GLU A 54 11.39 -15.72 -4.30
C GLU A 54 12.80 -16.26 -4.00
N LEU A 55 13.45 -16.92 -4.97
CA LEU A 55 14.81 -17.47 -4.81
C LEU A 55 15.93 -16.53 -5.29
N SER A 56 15.61 -15.34 -5.81
CA SER A 56 16.60 -14.51 -6.51
C SER A 56 17.22 -13.38 -5.70
N GLU A 57 16.80 -13.14 -4.46
CA GLU A 57 17.37 -12.02 -3.67
C GLU A 57 17.84 -12.38 -2.25
N SER A 58 17.22 -13.33 -1.52
CA SER A 58 17.64 -13.68 -0.15
C SER A 58 18.55 -14.92 -0.06
N SER A 59 18.33 -15.92 -0.90
CA SER A 59 19.19 -17.11 -0.98
C SER A 59 20.49 -16.86 -1.73
N ILE A 60 20.53 -15.82 -2.59
CA ILE A 60 21.69 -15.52 -3.41
C ILE A 60 22.78 -14.82 -2.59
N ASP A 61 22.49 -13.88 -1.69
CA ASP A 61 23.55 -13.37 -0.80
C ASP A 61 24.10 -14.49 0.12
N SER A 62 23.27 -15.43 0.60
CA SER A 62 23.79 -16.54 1.41
C SER A 62 24.57 -17.60 0.60
N PHE A 63 24.24 -17.82 -0.68
CA PHE A 63 25.01 -18.68 -1.59
C PHE A 63 26.22 -17.97 -2.22
N LEU A 64 26.25 -16.64 -2.24
CA LEU A 64 27.34 -15.82 -2.76
C LEU A 64 28.32 -15.36 -1.67
N GLU A 65 27.91 -15.30 -0.39
CA GLU A 65 28.77 -14.96 0.75
C GLU A 65 29.35 -16.21 1.45
N ASN A 66 28.67 -17.35 1.43
CA ASN A 66 29.22 -18.58 2.02
C ASN A 66 30.19 -19.27 1.06
N SER A 67 31.46 -18.92 1.26
CA SER A 67 32.63 -19.80 1.17
C SER A 67 32.65 -20.78 -0.02
N TRP A 68 33.21 -20.34 -1.14
CA TRP A 68 33.89 -21.24 -2.08
C TRP A 68 35.38 -21.38 -1.73
N ASP A 69 35.78 -21.14 -0.48
CA ASP A 69 37.14 -21.43 0.00
C ASP A 69 37.30 -22.92 0.41
N ASP A 70 36.18 -23.64 0.61
CA ASP A 70 36.15 -25.04 1.09
C ASP A 70 35.87 -26.12 0.02
N LEU A 71 35.77 -25.77 -1.27
CA LEU A 71 35.55 -26.75 -2.35
C LEU A 71 36.75 -26.84 -3.30
N ARG A 72 37.93 -27.18 -2.76
CA ARG A 72 39.13 -27.49 -3.58
C ARG A 72 39.09 -28.85 -4.27
N ASP A 73 38.12 -29.72 -3.96
CA ASP A 73 38.16 -31.13 -4.38
C ASP A 73 36.98 -31.60 -5.24
N PHE A 74 36.24 -30.69 -5.89
CA PHE A 74 35.23 -31.08 -6.88
C PHE A 74 35.39 -30.23 -8.15
N GLU A 75 36.30 -30.63 -9.03
CA GLU A 75 36.25 -30.22 -10.43
C GLU A 75 35.22 -31.11 -11.14
N PRO A 76 34.04 -30.60 -11.56
CA PRO A 76 33.30 -31.28 -12.60
C PRO A 76 34.19 -31.27 -13.84
N GLU A 77 34.25 -32.36 -14.61
CA GLU A 77 34.96 -32.41 -15.90
C GLU A 77 34.41 -31.32 -16.83
N PHE A 78 34.96 -30.12 -16.73
CA PHE A 78 34.69 -29.02 -17.64
C PHE A 78 35.38 -29.38 -18.94
N ILE A 79 34.60 -29.53 -20.01
CA ILE A 79 35.11 -29.38 -21.36
C ILE A 79 35.87 -28.05 -21.37
N ASP A 80 37.19 -28.09 -21.52
CA ASP A 80 38.06 -26.91 -21.47
C ASP A 80 37.86 -26.09 -22.74
N ILE A 81 36.77 -25.31 -22.78
CA ILE A 81 36.45 -24.44 -23.90
C ILE A 81 37.50 -23.32 -23.90
N PRO A 82 38.29 -23.14 -24.98
CA PRO A 82 39.28 -22.09 -25.08
C PRO A 82 38.69 -20.72 -24.73
N ILE A 83 39.46 -19.89 -24.04
CA ILE A 83 39.02 -18.56 -23.57
C ILE A 83 38.43 -17.73 -24.72
N GLU A 84 39.05 -17.82 -25.90
CA GLU A 84 38.59 -17.16 -27.12
C GLU A 84 37.23 -17.71 -27.60
N THR A 85 37.03 -19.02 -27.55
CA THR A 85 35.75 -19.65 -27.87
C THR A 85 34.66 -19.22 -26.89
N ARG A 86 34.96 -19.14 -25.58
CA ARG A 86 34.03 -18.60 -24.58
C ARG A 86 33.67 -17.13 -24.82
N PHE A 87 34.65 -16.31 -25.19
CA PHE A 87 34.42 -14.92 -25.58
C PHE A 87 33.42 -14.82 -26.74
N TRP A 88 33.61 -15.59 -27.81
CA TRP A 88 32.71 -15.58 -28.96
C TRP A 88 31.30 -16.11 -28.64
N VAL A 89 31.18 -17.11 -27.78
CA VAL A 89 29.86 -17.56 -27.29
C VAL A 89 29.13 -16.44 -26.54
N HIS A 90 29.82 -15.72 -25.65
CA HIS A 90 29.22 -14.58 -24.94
C HIS A 90 28.81 -13.45 -25.87
N CYS A 91 29.65 -13.13 -26.86
CA CYS A 91 29.33 -12.16 -27.91
C CYS A 91 28.08 -12.58 -28.68
N SER A 92 27.99 -13.83 -29.13
CA SER A 92 26.85 -14.36 -29.88
C SER A 92 25.55 -14.29 -29.08
N ASN A 93 25.56 -14.69 -27.80
CA ASN A 93 24.38 -14.64 -26.95
C ASN A 93 23.89 -13.19 -26.75
N LEU A 94 24.80 -12.24 -26.45
CA LEU A 94 24.42 -10.83 -26.31
C LEU A 94 23.98 -10.21 -27.63
N GLN A 95 24.55 -10.65 -28.75
CA GLN A 95 24.19 -10.16 -30.08
C GLN A 95 22.77 -10.58 -30.43
N VAL A 96 22.45 -11.86 -30.27
CA VAL A 96 21.09 -12.39 -30.49
C VAL A 96 20.09 -11.66 -29.60
N TRP A 97 20.42 -11.45 -28.33
CA TRP A 97 19.57 -10.68 -27.42
C TRP A 97 19.34 -9.24 -27.90
N ALA A 98 20.38 -8.53 -28.34
CA ALA A 98 20.28 -7.15 -28.81
C ALA A 98 19.54 -7.04 -30.16
N GLU A 99 19.77 -7.97 -31.09
CA GLU A 99 19.12 -8.00 -32.41
C GLU A 99 17.63 -8.35 -32.31
N ASN A 100 17.22 -9.06 -31.26
CA ASN A 100 15.82 -9.37 -30.96
C ASN A 100 15.19 -8.34 -30.00
N ASN A 101 15.55 -7.07 -30.15
CA ASN A 101 15.00 -5.95 -29.38
C ASN A 101 15.05 -6.17 -27.86
N TYR A 102 16.13 -6.77 -27.36
CA TYR A 102 16.34 -7.01 -25.93
C TYR A 102 15.32 -7.96 -25.27
N ASP A 103 14.75 -8.90 -26.03
CA ASP A 103 13.83 -9.92 -25.51
C ASP A 103 14.39 -10.64 -24.27
N THR A 104 13.77 -10.39 -23.11
CA THR A 104 14.23 -10.88 -21.80
C THR A 104 14.15 -12.39 -21.65
N ARG A 105 13.52 -13.10 -22.60
CA ARG A 105 13.51 -14.57 -22.65
C ARG A 105 14.81 -15.17 -23.19
N LEU A 106 15.58 -14.38 -23.95
CA LEU A 106 16.82 -14.83 -24.60
C LEU A 106 18.05 -14.68 -23.69
N LEU A 107 17.90 -13.96 -22.57
CA LEU A 107 18.97 -13.63 -21.66
C LEU A 107 18.48 -13.68 -20.20
N HIS A 108 19.18 -14.43 -19.35
CA HIS A 108 18.80 -14.61 -17.94
C HIS A 108 18.59 -13.27 -17.21
N SER A 109 17.54 -13.17 -16.39
CA SER A 109 17.10 -11.95 -15.68
C SER A 109 18.22 -11.25 -14.92
N ASN A 110 19.07 -12.01 -14.23
CA ASN A 110 20.25 -11.51 -13.49
C ASN A 110 21.22 -10.67 -14.33
N LEU A 111 21.26 -10.87 -15.65
CA LEU A 111 22.06 -10.04 -16.56
C LEU A 111 21.18 -9.10 -17.39
N SER A 112 20.07 -9.59 -17.92
CA SER A 112 19.22 -8.82 -18.83
C SER A 112 18.60 -7.60 -18.16
N PHE A 113 18.10 -7.71 -16.93
CA PHE A 113 17.44 -6.60 -16.24
C PHE A 113 18.44 -5.48 -15.84
N PRO A 114 19.59 -5.77 -15.20
CA PRO A 114 20.57 -4.72 -14.90
C PRO A 114 21.21 -4.12 -16.16
N LEU A 115 21.39 -4.91 -17.23
CA LEU A 115 21.93 -4.45 -18.50
C LEU A 115 20.94 -3.52 -19.21
N LEU A 116 19.65 -3.88 -19.25
CA LEU A 116 18.56 -3.00 -19.70
C LEU A 116 18.53 -1.68 -18.94
N LYS A 117 18.61 -1.72 -17.60
CA LYS A 117 18.70 -0.51 -16.76
C LYS A 117 19.87 0.38 -17.16
N ARG A 118 21.04 -0.22 -17.42
CA ARG A 118 22.24 0.52 -17.83
C ARG A 118 22.11 1.12 -19.23
N LEU A 119 21.53 0.38 -20.18
CA LEU A 119 21.28 0.82 -21.55
C LEU A 119 20.24 1.93 -21.62
N ALA A 120 19.14 1.80 -20.87
CA ALA A 120 18.14 2.85 -20.71
C ALA A 120 18.77 4.15 -20.18
N LYS A 121 19.64 4.06 -19.15
CA LYS A 121 20.41 5.21 -18.63
C LYS A 121 21.41 5.77 -19.63
N ALA A 122 21.91 4.96 -20.56
CA ALA A 122 22.81 5.38 -21.62
C ALA A 122 22.06 6.05 -22.80
N GLY A 123 20.73 6.10 -22.77
CA GLY A 123 19.91 6.73 -23.81
C GLY A 123 19.61 5.83 -25.00
N ASP A 124 19.61 4.51 -24.82
CA ASP A 124 19.09 3.57 -25.82
C ASP A 124 17.54 3.57 -25.76
N PRO A 125 16.84 4.00 -26.84
CA PRO A 125 15.38 4.12 -26.84
C PRO A 125 14.68 2.76 -26.75
N THR A 126 15.19 1.72 -27.42
CA THR A 126 14.62 0.37 -27.38
C THR A 126 14.80 -0.22 -25.99
N ALA A 127 16.00 -0.10 -25.41
CA ALA A 127 16.23 -0.59 -24.05
C ALA A 127 15.38 0.14 -23.01
N LYS A 128 15.16 1.45 -23.17
CA LYS A 128 14.29 2.24 -22.30
C LYS A 128 12.85 1.75 -22.35
N MET A 129 12.34 1.44 -23.55
CA MET A 129 10.99 0.89 -23.74
C MET A 129 10.86 -0.49 -23.09
N VAL A 130 11.75 -1.44 -23.42
CA VAL A 130 11.71 -2.80 -22.85
C VAL A 130 11.88 -2.77 -21.33
N PHE A 131 12.77 -1.92 -20.81
CA PHE A 131 12.96 -1.79 -19.37
C PHE A 131 11.69 -1.32 -18.63
N LYS A 132 10.95 -0.35 -19.20
CA LYS A 132 9.64 0.07 -18.67
C LYS A 132 8.62 -1.06 -18.68
N GLU A 133 8.48 -1.76 -19.79
CA GLU A 133 7.55 -2.89 -19.92
C GLU A 133 7.84 -3.97 -18.89
N GLU A 134 9.11 -4.24 -18.64
CA GLU A 134 9.61 -5.26 -17.74
C GLU A 134 9.39 -4.87 -16.26
N ILE A 135 9.48 -3.58 -15.92
CA ILE A 135 9.05 -3.04 -14.62
C ILE A 135 7.53 -3.19 -14.47
N ALA A 136 6.75 -2.76 -15.47
CA ALA A 136 5.29 -2.85 -15.44
C ALA A 136 4.79 -4.30 -15.30
N LYS A 137 5.42 -5.26 -15.98
CA LYS A 137 5.11 -6.70 -15.82
C LYS A 137 5.33 -7.18 -14.39
N ARG A 138 6.40 -6.75 -13.71
CA ARG A 138 6.65 -7.14 -12.32
C ARG A 138 5.67 -6.50 -11.35
N PHE A 139 5.28 -5.24 -11.56
CA PHE A 139 4.19 -4.64 -10.81
C PHE A 139 2.87 -5.40 -10.99
N ALA A 140 2.60 -5.89 -12.22
CA ALA A 140 1.41 -6.69 -12.52
C ALA A 140 1.45 -8.13 -11.96
N SER A 141 2.58 -8.60 -11.43
CA SER A 141 2.75 -9.97 -10.92
C SER A 141 1.92 -10.26 -9.66
N ASN A 142 1.47 -9.21 -8.96
CA ASN A 142 0.65 -9.29 -7.75
C ASN A 142 1.33 -10.01 -6.56
N TYR A 143 2.67 -10.13 -6.58
CA TYR A 143 3.46 -10.56 -5.43
C TYR A 143 3.82 -9.36 -4.55
N PRO A 144 3.33 -9.27 -3.30
CA PRO A 144 3.57 -8.11 -2.42
C PRO A 144 5.07 -7.81 -2.19
N SER A 145 5.89 -8.85 -2.05
CA SER A 145 7.35 -8.74 -1.89
C SER A 145 8.02 -8.04 -3.08
N VAL A 146 7.63 -8.42 -4.31
CA VAL A 146 8.15 -7.83 -5.54
C VAL A 146 7.72 -6.37 -5.66
N ILE A 147 6.45 -6.08 -5.39
CA ILE A 147 5.90 -4.72 -5.46
C ILE A 147 6.62 -3.80 -4.46
N ASN A 148 6.78 -4.23 -3.21
CA ASN A 148 7.48 -3.46 -2.19
C ASN A 148 8.93 -3.18 -2.59
N PHE A 149 9.65 -4.21 -3.05
CA PHE A 149 11.02 -4.03 -3.52
C PHE A 149 11.10 -3.01 -4.65
N LEU A 150 10.19 -3.09 -5.63
CA LEU A 150 10.18 -2.17 -6.76
C LEU A 150 9.95 -0.72 -6.33
N THR A 151 8.99 -0.51 -5.43
CA THR A 151 8.67 0.81 -4.87
C THR A 151 9.81 1.34 -4.01
N GLU A 152 10.38 0.54 -3.10
CA GLU A 152 11.51 0.94 -2.25
C GLU A 152 12.77 1.30 -3.06
N LYS A 153 12.99 0.66 -4.21
CA LYS A 153 14.12 0.96 -5.11
C LYS A 153 13.80 2.05 -6.13
N GLY A 154 12.61 2.66 -6.09
CA GLY A 154 12.18 3.75 -6.97
C GLY A 154 12.04 3.33 -8.44
N TYR A 155 11.63 2.08 -8.70
CA TYR A 155 11.41 1.62 -10.08
C TYR A 155 10.11 2.16 -10.69
N ASP A 156 9.13 2.56 -9.88
CA ASP A 156 7.90 3.22 -10.34
C ASP A 156 8.19 4.59 -10.99
N GLU A 157 9.28 5.27 -10.61
CA GLU A 157 9.69 6.55 -11.20
C GLU A 157 10.05 6.46 -12.71
N TYR A 158 10.30 5.25 -13.22
CA TYR A 158 10.57 5.03 -14.64
C TYR A 158 9.28 4.95 -15.46
N LEU A 159 8.13 4.79 -14.82
CA LEU A 159 6.82 4.73 -15.45
C LEU A 159 6.12 6.09 -15.41
N SER A 160 5.33 6.40 -16.45
CA SER A 160 4.33 7.47 -16.35
C SER A 160 3.25 7.08 -15.33
N ARG A 161 2.46 8.05 -14.84
CA ARG A 161 1.35 7.72 -13.91
C ARG A 161 0.34 6.76 -14.53
N GLU A 162 0.06 6.94 -15.83
CA GLU A 162 -0.81 6.03 -16.58
C GLU A 162 -0.21 4.62 -16.71
N GLU A 163 1.08 4.50 -17.08
CA GLU A 163 1.78 3.22 -17.14
C GLU A 163 1.81 2.52 -15.77
N PHE A 164 2.09 3.28 -14.70
CA PHE A 164 2.11 2.78 -13.33
C PHE A 164 0.74 2.24 -12.93
N PHE A 165 -0.32 3.06 -12.93
CA PHE A 165 -1.63 2.61 -12.49
C PHE A 165 -2.20 1.46 -13.33
N ASN A 166 -2.01 1.47 -14.65
CA ASN A 166 -2.46 0.37 -15.51
C ASN A 166 -1.70 -0.94 -15.22
N SER A 167 -0.46 -0.87 -14.73
CA SER A 167 0.32 -2.06 -14.36
C SER A 167 -0.18 -2.71 -13.08
N ILE A 168 -0.68 -1.93 -12.10
CA ILE A 168 -1.06 -2.45 -10.78
C ILE A 168 -2.57 -2.56 -10.56
N LEU A 169 -3.41 -1.83 -11.30
CA LEU A 169 -4.87 -1.77 -11.11
C LEU A 169 -5.62 -2.31 -12.32
N SER A 170 -6.90 -2.63 -12.11
CA SER A 170 -7.84 -2.82 -13.23
C SER A 170 -8.09 -1.48 -13.95
N ASN A 171 -8.31 -1.51 -15.28
CA ASN A 171 -8.40 -0.30 -16.10
C ASN A 171 -9.33 0.79 -15.53
N ASN A 172 -10.54 0.42 -15.08
CA ASN A 172 -11.48 1.39 -14.50
C ASN A 172 -10.93 2.07 -13.22
N GLN A 173 -10.24 1.32 -12.37
CA GLN A 173 -9.65 1.87 -11.15
C GLN A 173 -8.38 2.68 -11.44
N ALA A 174 -7.62 2.29 -12.47
CA ALA A 174 -6.48 3.07 -12.94
C ALA A 174 -6.91 4.46 -13.41
N ASP A 175 -7.95 4.56 -14.24
CA ASP A 175 -8.53 5.84 -14.68
C ASP A 175 -9.01 6.68 -13.50
N THR A 176 -9.68 6.05 -12.53
CA THR A 176 -10.16 6.71 -11.31
C THR A 176 -8.99 7.28 -10.49
N MET A 177 -7.89 6.54 -10.35
CA MET A 177 -6.70 7.03 -9.62
C MET A 177 -6.01 8.19 -10.36
N ILE A 178 -5.92 8.14 -11.69
CA ILE A 178 -5.36 9.23 -12.50
C ILE A 178 -6.21 10.50 -12.36
N GLU A 179 -7.54 10.36 -12.36
CA GLU A 179 -8.45 11.48 -12.11
C GLU A 179 -8.31 12.01 -10.67
N LEU A 180 -8.23 11.11 -9.69
CA LEU A 180 -8.09 11.45 -8.28
C LEU A 180 -6.80 12.24 -8.02
N GLU A 181 -5.66 11.85 -8.60
CA GLU A 181 -4.40 12.59 -8.50
C GLU A 181 -4.54 14.03 -9.02
N LYS A 182 -5.26 14.21 -10.13
CA LYS A 182 -5.49 15.55 -10.72
C LYS A 182 -6.40 16.39 -9.85
N VAL A 183 -7.47 15.80 -9.31
CA VAL A 183 -8.46 16.50 -8.49
C VAL A 183 -7.87 16.90 -7.15
N VAL A 184 -7.15 15.99 -6.49
CA VAL A 184 -6.53 16.23 -5.17
C VAL A 184 -5.23 17.01 -5.28
N ASN A 185 -4.64 17.07 -6.49
CA ASN A 185 -3.34 17.69 -6.75
C ASN A 185 -2.21 17.12 -5.85
N MET A 186 -2.26 15.80 -5.63
CA MET A 186 -1.27 15.05 -4.85
C MET A 186 -0.94 13.74 -5.56
N ARG A 187 0.30 13.28 -5.43
CA ARG A 187 0.74 12.01 -6.00
C ARG A 187 0.47 10.88 -5.00
N TYR A 188 -0.15 9.81 -5.49
CA TYR A 188 -0.44 8.63 -4.69
C TYR A 188 0.67 7.58 -4.79
N SER A 189 1.14 7.16 -3.63
CA SER A 189 2.17 6.14 -3.48
C SER A 189 1.56 4.83 -3.00
N LEU A 190 2.00 3.72 -3.58
CA LEU A 190 1.56 2.39 -3.15
C LEU A 190 2.24 2.03 -1.82
N ASN A 191 1.48 1.53 -0.85
CA ASN A 191 2.01 1.13 0.45
C ASN A 191 1.31 -0.11 0.99
N ASP A 192 2.09 -1.12 1.37
CA ASP A 192 1.59 -2.41 1.84
C ASP A 192 1.19 -2.45 3.33
N THR A 193 1.44 -1.42 4.13
CA THR A 193 1.14 -1.52 5.57
C THR A 193 -0.35 -1.36 5.87
N VAL A 194 -1.00 -2.51 6.07
CA VAL A 194 -2.43 -2.79 6.36
C VAL A 194 -2.98 -2.12 7.64
N ASN A 195 -2.22 -1.31 8.37
CA ASN A 195 -2.70 -0.69 9.62
C ASN A 195 -1.76 0.41 10.11
N LYS A 196 -1.69 1.53 9.37
CA LYS A 196 -1.09 2.73 9.94
C LYS A 196 -2.10 3.36 10.91
N PRO A 197 -1.70 3.75 12.14
CA PRO A 197 -2.52 4.66 12.94
C PRO A 197 -2.76 5.95 12.15
N LEU A 198 -3.85 6.67 12.42
CA LEU A 198 -4.02 8.03 11.90
C LEU A 198 -2.74 8.81 12.18
N ARG A 199 -2.03 9.20 11.13
CA ARG A 199 -0.76 9.93 11.23
C ARG A 199 -1.05 11.39 11.55
N GLU A 200 -0.15 12.04 12.29
CA GLU A 200 -0.03 13.50 12.24
C GLU A 200 0.50 13.83 10.85
N ASP A 201 -0.35 14.45 10.05
CA ASP A 201 -0.12 14.73 8.62
C ASP A 201 1.15 15.56 8.41
N ASN A 202 2.04 15.11 7.53
CA ASN A 202 3.15 15.90 7.01
C ASN A 202 2.88 16.44 5.59
N GLY A 203 1.68 16.22 5.03
CA GLY A 203 1.13 16.89 3.87
C GLY A 203 1.76 16.56 2.51
N GLU A 204 2.82 15.73 2.48
CA GLU A 204 3.63 15.55 1.27
C GLU A 204 3.30 14.28 0.47
N GLU A 205 2.77 13.23 1.11
CA GLU A 205 2.49 11.95 0.44
C GLU A 205 1.17 11.35 0.90
N VAL A 206 0.35 10.93 -0.06
CA VAL A 206 -0.89 10.15 0.17
C VAL A 206 -0.70 8.72 -0.31
N TYR A 207 -1.22 7.77 0.47
CA TYR A 207 -1.03 6.35 0.17
C TYR A 207 -2.32 5.61 -0.18
N PHE A 208 -2.16 4.50 -0.89
CA PHE A 208 -3.20 3.51 -1.10
C PHE A 208 -2.60 2.11 -1.07
N ALA A 209 -3.46 1.11 -0.84
CA ALA A 209 -3.09 -0.30 -0.87
C ALA A 209 -3.97 -1.06 -1.85
N ILE A 210 -3.42 -2.14 -2.42
CA ILE A 210 -4.12 -2.97 -3.40
C ILE A 210 -4.17 -4.43 -2.97
N ASP A 211 -5.20 -5.14 -3.41
CA ASP A 211 -5.35 -6.59 -3.29
C ASP A 211 -5.90 -7.09 -4.63
N ASN A 212 -5.17 -7.98 -5.30
CA ASN A 212 -5.58 -8.56 -6.58
C ASN A 212 -6.00 -7.48 -7.60
N ARG A 213 -5.14 -6.48 -7.80
CA ARG A 213 -5.38 -5.32 -8.70
C ARG A 213 -6.60 -4.45 -8.37
N ASN A 214 -7.08 -4.50 -7.13
CA ASN A 214 -8.14 -3.64 -6.63
C ASN A 214 -7.66 -2.77 -5.48
N VAL A 215 -8.01 -1.49 -5.47
CA VAL A 215 -7.80 -0.61 -4.32
C VAL A 215 -8.64 -1.13 -3.14
N VAL A 216 -7.97 -1.42 -2.03
CA VAL A 216 -8.59 -1.91 -0.78
C VAL A 216 -8.44 -0.93 0.37
N GLU A 217 -7.43 -0.06 0.33
CA GLU A 217 -7.25 1.02 1.30
C GLU A 217 -6.88 2.31 0.57
N LEU A 218 -7.40 3.44 1.04
CA LEU A 218 -7.16 4.75 0.43
C LEU A 218 -7.04 5.82 1.52
N GLU A 219 -6.00 6.64 1.43
CA GLU A 219 -5.90 7.92 2.11
C GLU A 219 -6.42 9.02 1.20
N LEU A 220 -7.31 9.88 1.71
CA LEU A 220 -7.92 10.95 0.94
C LEU A 220 -7.75 12.25 1.70
N TYR A 221 -7.02 13.19 1.11
CA TYR A 221 -6.95 14.56 1.62
C TYR A 221 -8.06 15.41 0.99
N TYR A 222 -8.73 16.19 1.82
CA TYR A 222 -9.83 17.06 1.41
C TYR A 222 -9.65 18.47 2.00
N ASN A 223 -9.99 19.46 1.19
CA ASN A 223 -9.86 20.88 1.48
C ASN A 223 -10.90 21.65 0.66
N GLU A 224 -11.02 22.95 0.89
CA GLU A 224 -11.99 23.84 0.25
C GLU A 224 -11.88 23.96 -1.28
N THR A 225 -10.73 23.62 -1.87
CA THR A 225 -10.53 23.63 -3.33
C THR A 225 -11.06 22.37 -4.00
N HIS A 226 -11.30 21.31 -3.24
CA HIS A 226 -11.75 20.02 -3.75
C HIS A 226 -13.28 19.98 -3.96
N PRO A 227 -13.75 19.28 -5.01
CA PRO A 227 -15.19 19.18 -5.29
C PRO A 227 -15.94 18.43 -4.18
N GLU A 228 -17.14 18.90 -3.82
CA GLU A 228 -17.98 18.23 -2.81
C GLU A 228 -18.30 16.77 -3.15
N TYR A 229 -18.30 16.40 -4.43
CA TYR A 229 -18.57 15.05 -4.92
C TYR A 229 -17.35 14.12 -4.89
N LEU A 230 -16.24 14.50 -4.23
CA LEU A 230 -15.01 13.70 -4.23
C LEU A 230 -15.22 12.26 -3.74
N LEU A 231 -16.16 12.03 -2.81
CA LEU A 231 -16.51 10.66 -2.42
C LEU A 231 -17.20 9.89 -3.56
N ASP A 232 -18.04 10.53 -4.37
CA ASP A 232 -18.67 9.86 -5.52
C ASP A 232 -17.64 9.45 -6.58
N LEU A 233 -16.50 10.15 -6.70
CA LEU A 233 -15.38 9.76 -7.59
C LEU A 233 -14.76 8.42 -7.17
N ILE A 234 -14.48 8.25 -5.87
CA ILE A 234 -13.83 7.04 -5.36
C ILE A 234 -14.79 5.83 -5.23
N HIS A 235 -16.06 5.99 -5.59
CA HIS A 235 -17.04 4.91 -5.56
C HIS A 235 -16.70 3.75 -6.52
N ASN A 236 -15.88 3.98 -7.54
CA ASN A 236 -15.40 2.94 -8.46
C ASN A 236 -14.49 1.91 -7.77
N PHE A 237 -13.94 2.22 -6.59
CA PHE A 237 -13.18 1.27 -5.77
C PHE A 237 -14.12 0.32 -5.02
N ASN A 238 -14.75 -0.59 -5.78
CA ASN A 238 -15.76 -1.52 -5.29
C ASN A 238 -15.26 -2.58 -4.28
N LYS A 239 -13.95 -2.64 -4.02
CA LYS A 239 -13.31 -3.48 -2.99
C LYS A 239 -12.69 -2.65 -1.85
N LEU A 240 -12.89 -1.34 -1.83
CA LEU A 240 -12.36 -0.45 -0.80
C LEU A 240 -12.92 -0.86 0.57
N LYS A 241 -12.03 -1.30 1.48
CA LYS A 241 -12.33 -1.75 2.84
C LYS A 241 -12.03 -0.66 3.87
N VAL A 242 -10.98 0.14 3.65
CA VAL A 242 -10.51 1.17 4.59
C VAL A 242 -10.39 2.51 3.88
N LEU A 243 -10.99 3.55 4.46
CA LEU A 243 -10.85 4.93 3.99
C LEU A 243 -10.36 5.79 5.14
N TYR A 244 -9.20 6.42 4.94
CA TYR A 244 -8.69 7.48 5.79
C TYR A 244 -9.01 8.82 5.12
N LEU A 245 -9.74 9.69 5.80
CA LEU A 245 -10.13 11.00 5.29
C LEU A 245 -9.50 12.09 6.16
N TYR A 246 -8.63 12.89 5.57
CA TYR A 246 -7.94 14.00 6.22
C TYR A 246 -8.56 15.30 5.75
N LEU A 247 -9.17 16.05 6.66
CA LEU A 247 -9.80 17.35 6.39
C LEU A 247 -8.86 18.46 6.87
N SER A 248 -8.44 19.32 5.94
CA SER A 248 -7.53 20.43 6.20
C SER A 248 -8.12 21.49 7.14
N GLU A 249 -7.27 22.38 7.67
CA GLU A 249 -7.64 23.43 8.63
C GLU A 249 -8.75 24.37 8.15
N TYR A 250 -8.86 24.60 6.84
CA TYR A 250 -9.82 25.53 6.22
C TYR A 250 -11.09 24.85 5.68
N THR A 251 -11.25 23.55 5.95
CA THR A 251 -12.36 22.78 5.40
C THR A 251 -13.64 23.01 6.20
N GLU A 252 -14.53 23.89 5.75
CA GLU A 252 -15.82 24.06 6.44
C GLU A 252 -16.83 22.94 6.14
N ILE A 253 -16.73 22.34 4.95
CA ILE A 253 -17.71 21.40 4.39
C ILE A 253 -17.12 20.00 4.33
N PHE A 254 -17.83 19.01 4.88
CA PHE A 254 -17.47 17.60 4.72
C PHE A 254 -17.80 17.09 3.30
N PRO A 255 -16.95 16.28 2.64
CA PRO A 255 -17.22 15.79 1.29
C PRO A 255 -18.47 14.90 1.26
N LYS A 256 -19.36 15.14 0.30
CA LYS A 256 -20.67 14.49 0.21
C LYS A 256 -20.60 13.27 -0.70
N THR A 257 -21.51 12.33 -0.44
CA THR A 257 -21.77 11.22 -1.36
C THR A 257 -23.26 10.95 -1.48
N SER A 258 -23.69 10.71 -2.72
CA SER A 258 -25.04 10.22 -3.01
C SER A 258 -25.12 8.70 -2.90
N ARG A 259 -23.98 8.00 -3.01
CA ARG A 259 -23.85 6.56 -3.21
C ARG A 259 -23.58 5.81 -1.90
N LYS A 260 -23.85 4.49 -1.91
CA LYS A 260 -23.55 3.60 -0.78
C LYS A 260 -22.22 2.89 -0.99
N PHE A 261 -21.37 2.91 0.03
CA PHE A 261 -20.09 2.20 0.08
C PHE A 261 -20.28 0.86 0.80
N ASN A 262 -20.74 -0.15 0.05
CA ASN A 262 -21.04 -1.46 0.62
C ASN A 262 -19.79 -2.26 0.99
N SER A 263 -18.63 -1.98 0.40
CA SER A 263 -17.37 -2.67 0.71
C SER A 263 -16.64 -2.10 1.92
N LEU A 264 -16.97 -0.87 2.32
CA LEU A 264 -16.22 -0.14 3.34
C LEU A 264 -16.51 -0.71 4.73
N LEU A 265 -15.44 -1.08 5.43
CA LEU A 265 -15.45 -1.66 6.77
C LEU A 265 -14.91 -0.68 7.82
N GLU A 266 -13.97 0.17 7.43
CA GLU A 266 -13.36 1.17 8.31
C GLU A 266 -13.36 2.54 7.67
N LEU A 267 -13.83 3.53 8.43
CA LEU A 267 -13.81 4.94 8.09
C LEU A 267 -13.12 5.68 9.23
N LYS A 268 -11.99 6.29 8.92
CA LYS A 268 -11.17 7.04 9.88
C LYS A 268 -11.07 8.47 9.36
N VAL A 269 -11.58 9.41 10.12
CA VAL A 269 -11.63 10.84 9.76
C VAL A 269 -10.74 11.61 10.72
N ALA A 270 -9.74 12.31 10.19
CA ALA A 270 -8.93 13.26 10.92
C ALA A 270 -9.26 14.67 10.43
N ILE A 271 -9.48 15.58 11.38
CA ILE A 271 -9.95 16.94 11.11
C ILE A 271 -8.99 17.92 11.77
N TYR A 272 -8.27 18.68 10.96
CA TYR A 272 -7.26 19.62 11.45
C TYR A 272 -7.83 21.02 11.71
N GLY A 273 -9.07 21.29 11.32
CA GLY A 273 -9.75 22.56 11.61
C GLY A 273 -11.24 22.43 11.81
N TRP A 274 -11.94 23.54 11.59
CA TRP A 274 -13.36 23.68 11.94
C TRP A 274 -14.23 23.16 10.80
N THR A 275 -14.53 21.86 10.80
CA THR A 275 -15.39 21.23 9.78
C THR A 275 -16.74 20.84 10.35
N LYS A 276 -17.83 21.21 9.66
CA LYS A 276 -19.17 20.70 9.98
C LYS A 276 -19.35 19.31 9.38
N ILE A 277 -19.56 18.31 10.24
CA ILE A 277 -19.82 16.93 9.84
C ILE A 277 -21.34 16.72 9.70
N PRO A 278 -21.86 16.41 8.51
CA PRO A 278 -23.26 16.11 8.28
C PRO A 278 -23.61 14.67 8.69
N ASP A 279 -24.89 14.40 8.90
CA ASP A 279 -25.39 13.06 9.25
C ASP A 279 -25.50 12.17 7.99
N ILE A 280 -24.36 11.60 7.56
CA ILE A 280 -24.24 10.83 6.31
C ILE A 280 -23.82 9.38 6.51
N PHE A 281 -23.72 8.90 7.74
CA PHE A 281 -23.08 7.63 8.03
C PHE A 281 -23.87 6.42 7.51
N ASP A 282 -25.16 6.60 7.17
CA ASP A 282 -25.98 5.58 6.51
C ASP A 282 -25.54 5.22 5.08
N LYS A 283 -24.62 6.01 4.51
CA LYS A 283 -23.93 5.70 3.25
C LYS A 283 -22.88 4.59 3.39
N PHE A 284 -22.51 4.20 4.61
CA PHE A 284 -21.51 3.17 4.89
C PHE A 284 -22.14 1.97 5.64
N PRO A 285 -23.11 1.24 5.04
CA PRO A 285 -23.99 0.32 5.79
C PRO A 285 -23.29 -0.86 6.46
N ASN A 286 -22.09 -1.23 6.00
CA ASN A 286 -21.32 -2.38 6.49
C ASN A 286 -20.13 -1.99 7.38
N LEU A 287 -20.09 -0.73 7.81
CA LEU A 287 -19.01 -0.21 8.63
C LEU A 287 -18.91 -0.96 9.97
N LYS A 288 -17.69 -1.38 10.30
CA LYS A 288 -17.32 -2.03 11.58
C LYS A 288 -16.59 -1.06 12.50
N THR A 289 -15.82 -0.14 11.93
CA THR A 289 -15.06 0.86 12.68
C THR A 289 -15.34 2.26 12.13
N LEU A 290 -15.81 3.14 13.01
CA LEU A 290 -15.88 4.59 12.76
C LEU A 290 -14.97 5.30 13.76
N GLU A 291 -13.97 6.00 13.26
CA GLU A 291 -13.11 6.88 14.04
C GLU A 291 -13.19 8.30 13.49
N ILE A 292 -13.45 9.26 14.38
CA ILE A 292 -13.42 10.69 14.06
C ILE A 292 -12.56 11.38 15.12
N HIS A 293 -11.51 12.06 14.67
CA HIS A 293 -10.54 12.77 15.50
C HIS A 293 -10.38 14.22 15.03
N GLY A 294 -10.30 15.14 15.98
CA GLY A 294 -10.00 16.55 15.73
C GLY A 294 -11.19 17.48 15.89
N GLU A 295 -11.03 18.75 15.50
CA GLU A 295 -11.92 19.87 15.88
C GLU A 295 -13.22 19.98 15.05
N GLY A 296 -13.76 18.85 14.59
CA GLY A 296 -15.02 18.81 13.85
C GLY A 296 -16.23 19.17 14.70
N ILE A 297 -17.23 19.81 14.11
CA ILE A 297 -18.55 20.04 14.72
C ILE A 297 -19.52 19.00 14.16
N VAL A 298 -19.98 18.08 15.00
CA VAL A 298 -20.99 17.09 14.64
C VAL A 298 -22.35 17.64 15.04
N ASN A 299 -23.10 18.14 14.04
CA ASN A 299 -24.43 18.70 14.28
C ASN A 299 -25.42 17.60 14.71
N GLU A 300 -25.41 16.49 13.98
CA GLU A 300 -26.27 15.33 14.23
C GLU A 300 -25.53 14.04 13.93
N LEU A 301 -25.85 12.99 14.68
CA LEU A 301 -25.23 11.67 14.56
C LEU A 301 -26.29 10.56 14.56
N ASN A 302 -27.49 10.82 14.01
CA ASN A 302 -28.61 9.88 14.10
C ASN A 302 -28.43 8.69 13.15
N SER A 303 -27.84 8.91 11.98
CA SER A 303 -27.65 7.88 10.94
C SER A 303 -26.73 6.73 11.39
N ILE A 304 -25.84 6.95 12.37
CA ILE A 304 -24.98 5.87 12.90
C ILE A 304 -25.81 4.70 13.43
N THR A 305 -27.01 4.96 13.95
CA THR A 305 -27.89 3.92 14.53
C THR A 305 -28.32 2.87 13.49
N LYS A 306 -28.18 3.16 12.19
CA LYS A 306 -28.40 2.23 11.08
C LYS A 306 -27.23 1.26 10.87
N LEU A 307 -26.04 1.52 11.44
CA LEU A 307 -24.82 0.73 11.28
C LEU A 307 -24.82 -0.52 12.16
N LYS A 308 -25.62 -1.53 11.79
CA LYS A 308 -25.84 -2.73 12.62
C LYS A 308 -24.58 -3.59 12.82
N GLN A 309 -23.56 -3.42 11.98
CA GLN A 309 -22.27 -4.11 12.07
C GLN A 309 -21.20 -3.32 12.82
N LEU A 310 -21.49 -2.11 13.30
CA LEU A 310 -20.50 -1.26 13.96
C LEU A 310 -20.04 -1.91 15.26
N GLU A 311 -18.75 -2.21 15.35
CA GLU A 311 -18.10 -2.82 16.51
C GLU A 311 -17.33 -1.79 17.34
N THR A 312 -16.78 -0.77 16.68
CA THR A 312 -16.00 0.29 17.32
C THR A 312 -16.47 1.66 16.86
N LEU A 313 -16.84 2.50 17.83
CA LEU A 313 -17.11 3.92 17.63
C LEU A 313 -16.13 4.73 18.46
N LYS A 314 -15.34 5.58 17.80
CA LYS A 314 -14.34 6.44 18.42
C LYS A 314 -14.56 7.89 18.00
N LEU A 315 -14.86 8.76 18.96
CA LEU A 315 -15.05 10.20 18.77
C LEU A 315 -14.10 10.93 19.72
N ILE A 316 -13.09 11.62 19.20
CA ILE A 316 -12.07 12.27 20.03
C ILE A 316 -11.82 13.71 19.58
N TYR A 317 -11.85 14.66 20.52
CA TYR A 317 -11.70 16.11 20.27
C TYR A 317 -12.78 16.74 19.37
N VAL A 318 -13.85 16.00 19.10
CA VAL A 318 -14.96 16.46 18.26
C VAL A 318 -15.98 17.22 19.11
N ASN A 319 -16.49 18.34 18.61
CA ASN A 319 -17.58 19.08 19.22
C ASN A 319 -18.91 18.35 18.94
N ILE A 320 -19.33 17.56 19.92
CA ILE A 320 -20.61 16.84 19.96
C ILE A 320 -21.16 16.91 21.38
N ASP A 321 -22.43 17.30 21.52
CA ASP A 321 -23.08 17.50 22.81
C ASP A 321 -23.93 16.30 23.23
N LYS A 322 -24.45 15.53 22.27
CA LYS A 322 -25.36 14.41 22.52
C LYS A 322 -25.11 13.23 21.59
N LEU A 323 -25.32 12.03 22.12
CA LEU A 323 -25.43 10.81 21.33
C LEU A 323 -26.91 10.58 20.97
N PRO A 324 -27.21 9.86 19.89
CA PRO A 324 -28.59 9.56 19.52
C PRO A 324 -29.30 8.74 20.60
N ASP A 325 -30.58 9.05 20.86
CA ASP A 325 -31.39 8.32 21.84
C ASP A 325 -31.44 6.82 21.55
N SER A 326 -31.36 6.43 20.28
CA SER A 326 -31.32 5.04 19.81
C SER A 326 -29.90 4.46 19.69
N LEU A 327 -28.89 4.99 20.39
CA LEU A 327 -27.53 4.43 20.41
C LEU A 327 -27.52 2.92 20.71
N GLY A 328 -28.44 2.48 21.58
CA GLY A 328 -28.65 1.08 21.92
C GLY A 328 -28.94 0.14 20.75
N ASP A 329 -29.31 0.66 19.57
CA ASP A 329 -29.56 -0.13 18.37
C ASP A 329 -28.30 -0.73 17.74
N LEU A 330 -27.12 -0.27 18.15
CA LEU A 330 -25.81 -0.77 17.72
C LEU A 330 -25.46 -2.08 18.42
N LYS A 331 -26.24 -3.15 18.16
CA LYS A 331 -26.12 -4.43 18.88
C LYS A 331 -24.75 -5.11 18.76
N SER A 332 -23.97 -4.77 17.72
CA SER A 332 -22.61 -5.30 17.51
C SER A 332 -21.52 -4.50 18.22
N LEU A 333 -21.85 -3.36 18.85
CA LEU A 333 -20.87 -2.45 19.42
C LEU A 333 -20.14 -3.10 20.60
N LYS A 334 -18.81 -3.18 20.50
CA LYS A 334 -17.90 -3.75 21.50
C LYS A 334 -17.09 -2.67 22.21
N ASN A 335 -16.77 -1.60 21.50
CA ASN A 335 -15.90 -0.52 21.96
C ASN A 335 -16.58 0.83 21.70
N LEU A 336 -16.83 1.59 22.76
CA LEU A 336 -17.30 2.97 22.69
C LEU A 336 -16.27 3.89 23.35
N LEU A 337 -15.57 4.69 22.54
CA LEU A 337 -14.51 5.59 22.98
C LEU A 337 -14.87 7.02 22.62
N ILE A 338 -15.30 7.80 23.60
CA ILE A 338 -15.61 9.21 23.44
C ILE A 338 -14.71 9.98 24.38
N SER A 339 -13.92 10.93 23.89
CA SER A 339 -13.03 11.70 24.75
C SER A 339 -12.80 13.12 24.29
N ASN A 340 -12.72 14.06 25.23
CA ASN A 340 -12.63 15.49 24.92
C ASN A 340 -13.77 15.96 24.00
N THR A 341 -15.01 15.60 24.32
CA THR A 341 -16.21 16.12 23.67
C THR A 341 -17.07 16.89 24.68
N ASN A 342 -18.23 17.37 24.26
CA ASN A 342 -19.17 18.14 25.08
C ASN A 342 -20.34 17.30 25.61
N ILE A 343 -20.21 15.97 25.60
CA ILE A 343 -21.26 15.05 26.05
C ILE A 343 -21.47 15.16 27.57
N ASP A 344 -22.65 15.66 27.96
CA ASP A 344 -23.02 15.88 29.37
C ASP A 344 -23.94 14.78 29.94
N THR A 345 -24.54 13.97 29.06
CA THR A 345 -25.49 12.90 29.35
C THR A 345 -25.31 11.72 28.38
N LEU A 346 -25.63 10.51 28.81
CA LEU A 346 -25.70 9.33 27.92
C LEU A 346 -27.17 8.92 27.74
N PRO A 347 -27.56 8.43 26.56
CA PRO A 347 -28.91 7.94 26.33
C PRO A 347 -29.18 6.68 27.15
N ASP A 348 -30.39 6.55 27.71
CA ASP A 348 -30.80 5.35 28.48
C ASP A 348 -30.68 4.06 27.66
N SER A 349 -30.76 4.13 26.34
CA SER A 349 -30.61 2.97 25.45
C SER A 349 -29.21 2.34 25.49
N ILE A 350 -28.19 3.02 26.04
CA ILE A 350 -26.83 2.48 26.21
C ILE A 350 -26.86 1.14 26.94
N GLY A 351 -27.73 0.96 27.94
CA GLY A 351 -27.88 -0.28 28.69
C GLY A 351 -28.34 -1.49 27.86
N THR A 352 -28.74 -1.28 26.60
CA THR A 352 -29.14 -2.36 25.68
C THR A 352 -27.98 -2.90 24.82
N LEU A 353 -26.78 -2.29 24.91
CA LEU A 353 -25.58 -2.69 24.19
C LEU A 353 -24.94 -3.94 24.81
N LYS A 354 -25.57 -5.09 24.59
CA LYS A 354 -25.17 -6.37 25.23
C LYS A 354 -23.74 -6.79 24.93
N ASN A 355 -23.15 -6.38 23.81
CA ASN A 355 -21.78 -6.74 23.42
C ASN A 355 -20.71 -5.72 23.85
N LEU A 356 -21.11 -4.59 24.46
CA LEU A 356 -20.19 -3.54 24.85
C LEU A 356 -19.26 -4.06 25.95
N SER A 357 -17.96 -4.06 25.66
CA SER A 357 -16.91 -4.61 26.52
C SER A 357 -15.95 -3.53 27.05
N TYR A 358 -15.81 -2.43 26.30
CA TYR A 358 -14.99 -1.30 26.67
C TYR A 358 -15.73 0.02 26.47
N LEU A 359 -15.89 0.78 27.55
CA LEU A 359 -16.49 2.10 27.57
C LEU A 359 -15.46 3.12 28.07
N ARG A 360 -15.13 4.11 27.25
CA ARG A 360 -14.25 5.21 27.60
C ARG A 360 -14.97 6.51 27.33
N LEU A 361 -15.15 7.33 28.37
CA LEU A 361 -15.80 8.64 28.31
C LEU A 361 -14.88 9.69 28.98
N LEU A 362 -13.60 9.75 28.64
CA LEU A 362 -12.66 10.63 29.34
C LEU A 362 -12.84 12.10 28.96
N ARG A 363 -12.71 13.02 29.92
CA ARG A 363 -12.71 14.46 29.66
C ARG A 363 -13.97 14.94 28.92
N ASN A 364 -15.15 14.56 29.40
CA ASN A 364 -16.42 15.11 28.95
C ASN A 364 -17.13 15.81 30.14
N PRO A 365 -18.12 16.69 29.92
CA PRO A 365 -18.88 17.32 31.01
C PRO A 365 -19.97 16.40 31.61
N LEU A 366 -19.78 15.08 31.59
CA LEU A 366 -20.79 14.09 32.02
C LEU A 366 -21.15 14.26 33.51
N LYS A 367 -22.43 14.47 33.81
CA LYS A 367 -22.93 14.74 35.18
C LYS A 367 -23.38 13.49 35.92
N GLU A 368 -23.97 12.54 35.19
CA GLU A 368 -24.44 11.27 35.72
C GLU A 368 -24.33 10.15 34.69
N LEU A 369 -24.42 8.90 35.17
CA LEU A 369 -24.60 7.73 34.31
C LEU A 369 -26.08 7.33 34.33
N PRO A 370 -26.67 6.94 33.18
CA PRO A 370 -28.04 6.48 33.13
C PRO A 370 -28.21 5.22 33.98
N SER A 371 -29.38 5.05 34.61
CA SER A 371 -29.66 3.90 35.47
C SER A 371 -29.53 2.56 34.75
N SER A 372 -29.67 2.57 33.42
CA SER A 372 -29.53 1.42 32.54
C SER A 372 -28.09 0.93 32.36
N ILE A 373 -27.07 1.70 32.79
CA ILE A 373 -25.65 1.32 32.66
C ILE A 373 -25.35 -0.03 33.34
N LYS A 374 -26.09 -0.36 34.41
CA LYS A 374 -26.02 -1.65 35.13
C LYS A 374 -26.40 -2.86 34.28
N ASN A 375 -27.08 -2.65 33.15
CA ASN A 375 -27.51 -3.72 32.24
C ASN A 375 -26.41 -4.16 31.27
N LEU A 376 -25.26 -3.47 31.24
CA LEU A 376 -24.10 -3.80 30.40
C LEU A 376 -23.31 -5.02 30.94
N LYS A 377 -23.91 -6.21 30.82
CA LYS A 377 -23.37 -7.46 31.41
C LYS A 377 -21.99 -7.89 30.93
N ASN A 378 -21.57 -7.45 29.74
CA ASN A 378 -20.27 -7.80 29.15
C ASN A 378 -19.20 -6.70 29.30
N LEU A 379 -19.51 -5.61 30.02
CA LEU A 379 -18.58 -4.50 30.21
C LEU A 379 -17.42 -4.94 31.10
N LYS A 380 -16.21 -4.96 30.54
CA LYS A 380 -14.98 -5.38 31.23
C LYS A 380 -14.19 -4.19 31.76
N LYS A 381 -14.29 -3.04 31.09
CA LYS A 381 -13.48 -1.87 31.40
C LYS A 381 -14.27 -0.60 31.16
N ILE A 382 -14.30 0.25 32.17
CA ILE A 382 -14.91 1.58 32.12
C ILE A 382 -13.86 2.62 32.50
N LYS A 383 -13.81 3.74 31.76
CA LYS A 383 -12.93 4.87 32.04
C LYS A 383 -13.73 6.18 32.00
N LEU A 384 -13.84 6.86 33.14
CA LEU A 384 -14.64 8.07 33.34
C LEU A 384 -13.84 9.24 33.92
N ASP A 385 -12.51 9.19 33.85
CA ASP A 385 -11.68 10.24 34.43
C ASP A 385 -11.97 11.61 33.80
N LYS A 386 -11.89 12.66 34.63
CA LYS A 386 -12.09 14.06 34.23
C LYS A 386 -13.50 14.34 33.68
N ASN A 387 -14.53 13.76 34.31
CA ASN A 387 -15.93 14.17 34.14
C ASN A 387 -16.43 14.99 35.33
N LEU A 388 -17.70 15.42 35.26
CA LEU A 388 -18.41 16.18 36.30
C LEU A 388 -19.35 15.28 37.14
N LEU A 389 -19.02 14.00 37.29
CA LEU A 389 -19.85 13.02 37.99
C LEU A 389 -19.98 13.39 39.47
N GLU A 390 -21.15 13.87 39.88
CA GLU A 390 -21.41 14.36 41.25
C GLU A 390 -21.39 13.23 42.29
N ASN A 391 -21.75 12.01 41.87
CA ASN A 391 -21.94 10.86 42.77
C ASN A 391 -20.69 10.02 43.07
N LEU A 392 -19.54 10.27 42.42
CA LEU A 392 -18.30 9.51 42.67
C LEU A 392 -17.41 10.11 43.77
N ARG A 393 -17.83 11.23 44.40
CA ARG A 393 -17.07 11.89 45.47
C ARG A 393 -17.43 11.43 46.89
N GLN A 394 -18.39 10.53 47.07
CA GLN A 394 -18.93 10.18 48.40
C GLN A 394 -18.58 8.78 48.93
N GLU A 395 -17.81 7.95 48.22
CA GLU A 395 -17.34 6.67 48.77
C GLU A 395 -15.82 6.73 48.95
N LYS A 396 -15.40 7.08 50.18
CA LYS A 396 -14.03 6.98 50.69
C LYS A 396 -13.81 5.66 51.38
#